data_AF-A0A2D9TMJ5-F1
#
_entry.id   AF-A0A2D9TMJ5-F1
#
_cell.length_a   1.000
_cell.length_b   1.000
_cell.length_c   1.000
_cell.angle_alpha   90.00
_cell.angle_beta   90.00
_cell.angle_gamma   90.00
#
_symmetry.space_group_name_H-M   'P 1'
#
loop_
_entity.id
_entity.type
_entity.pdbx_description
1 polymer ?
#
loop_
_entity_poly.entity_id
_entity_poly.type
_entity_poly.pdbx_seq_one_letter_code
_entity_poly.pdbx_strand_id
1 'polypeptide(L)'
;RWMVRDCNVDLGLWKNIPTSKLSCPLDTHSLRMSQKLKLVKRKTNDLLTLNELDKSLRSFDPEDPVKYDFALFGLGVEKEF
;
A
#
# COMPACT_ATOMS: atom_id res chain seq x y z
N ARG A 1 2.89 -5.02 -7.85
CA ARG A 1 3.73 -3.81 -7.68
C ARG A 1 5.01 -3.90 -8.53
N TRP A 2 5.96 -4.79 -8.19
CA TRP A 2 7.29 -4.87 -8.80
C TRP A 2 7.30 -4.98 -10.33
N MET A 3 6.40 -5.78 -10.89
CA MET A 3 6.34 -5.98 -12.34
C MET A 3 5.69 -4.81 -13.09
N VAL A 4 4.90 -3.97 -12.43
CA VAL A 4 4.05 -2.97 -13.09
C VAL A 4 4.63 -1.56 -12.96
N ARG A 5 5.07 -1.17 -11.76
CA ARG A 5 5.70 0.13 -11.55
C ARG A 5 7.08 0.17 -12.19
N ASP A 6 7.44 1.31 -12.76
CA ASP A 6 8.71 1.54 -13.44
C ASP A 6 9.53 2.59 -12.67
N CYS A 7 10.23 2.18 -11.62
CA CYS A 7 11.04 3.05 -10.76
C CYS A 7 12.23 2.30 -10.16
N ASN A 8 13.17 2.98 -9.50
CA ASN A 8 14.48 2.44 -9.07
C ASN A 8 14.48 1.06 -8.39
N VAL A 9 13.41 0.67 -7.68
CA VAL A 9 13.31 -0.61 -6.95
C VAL A 9 12.35 -1.62 -7.59
N ASP A 10 11.61 -1.22 -8.63
CA ASP A 10 10.59 -2.05 -9.28
C ASP A 10 10.99 -2.30 -10.75
N LEU A 11 10.75 -3.51 -11.25
CA LEU A 11 11.21 -3.96 -12.58
C LEU A 11 10.45 -3.34 -13.75
N GLY A 12 9.18 -2.99 -13.57
CA GLY A 12 8.38 -2.30 -14.59
C GLY A 12 8.15 -3.05 -15.91
N LEU A 13 8.30 -4.37 -15.96
CA LEU A 13 8.22 -5.16 -17.20
C LEU A 13 6.79 -5.26 -17.80
N TRP A 14 5.75 -5.09 -17.00
CA TRP A 14 4.35 -5.17 -17.41
C TRP A 14 3.78 -3.77 -17.70
N LYS A 15 3.81 -3.36 -18.96
CA LYS A 15 3.42 -2.00 -19.39
C LYS A 15 1.91 -1.79 -19.57
N ASN A 16 1.11 -2.86 -19.60
CA ASN A 16 -0.32 -2.81 -19.92
C ASN A 16 -1.24 -2.71 -18.70
N ILE A 17 -0.68 -2.66 -17.48
CA ILE A 17 -1.45 -2.54 -16.25
C ILE A 17 -1.18 -1.15 -15.67
N PRO A 18 -2.19 -0.28 -15.51
CA PRO A 18 -1.99 1.02 -14.89
C PRO A 18 -1.75 0.87 -13.38
N THR A 19 -0.84 1.66 -12.83
CA THR A 19 -0.48 1.67 -11.39
C THR A 19 -1.67 2.02 -10.49
N SER A 20 -2.60 2.86 -10.97
CA SER A 20 -3.83 3.25 -10.28
C SER A 20 -4.77 2.09 -9.95
N LYS A 21 -4.63 0.96 -10.66
CA LYS A 21 -5.40 -0.28 -10.42
C LYS A 21 -4.76 -1.20 -9.39
N LEU A 22 -3.55 -0.89 -8.93
CA LEU A 22 -2.86 -1.70 -7.94
C LEU A 22 -3.30 -1.32 -6.53
N SER A 23 -3.27 -2.30 -5.64
CA SER A 23 -3.48 -2.12 -4.20
C SER A 23 -2.20 -2.48 -3.44
N CYS A 24 -1.98 -1.85 -2.29
CA CYS A 24 -0.91 -2.25 -1.38
C CYS A 24 -1.21 -3.66 -0.82
N PRO A 25 -0.21 -4.54 -0.71
CA PRO A 25 -0.34 -5.76 0.06
C PRO A 25 -0.84 -5.46 1.48
N LEU A 26 -1.94 -6.09 1.89
CA LEU A 26 -2.45 -6.00 3.25
C LEU A 26 -2.05 -7.26 4.04
N ASP A 27 -0.79 -7.32 4.45
CA ASP A 27 -0.33 -8.34 5.39
C ASP A 27 -0.52 -7.88 6.85
N THR A 28 -0.10 -8.72 7.80
CA THR A 28 -0.25 -8.43 9.23
C THR A 28 0.53 -7.19 9.67
N HIS A 29 1.68 -6.91 9.04
CA HIS A 29 2.50 -5.74 9.31
C HIS A 29 1.85 -4.46 8.78
N SER A 30 1.50 -4.48 7.49
CA SER A 30 0.88 -3.37 6.77
C SER A 30 -0.45 -2.97 7.38
N LEU A 31 -1.24 -3.95 7.87
CA LEU A 31 -2.47 -3.68 8.62
C LEU A 31 -2.18 -2.93 9.94
N ARG A 32 -1.19 -3.37 10.72
CA ARG A 32 -0.81 -2.71 11.98
C ARG A 32 -0.34 -1.28 11.74
N MET A 33 0.51 -1.06 10.74
CA MET A 33 0.99 0.28 10.39
C MET A 33 -0.16 1.16 9.91
N SER A 34 -1.03 0.64 9.04
CA SER A 34 -2.22 1.35 8.57
C SER A 34 -3.16 1.74 9.71
N GLN A 35 -3.31 0.91 10.75
CA GLN A 35 -4.10 1.24 11.94
C GLN A 35 -3.44 2.32 12.79
N LYS A 36 -2.14 2.21 13.07
CA LYS A 36 -1.38 3.22 13.83
C LYS A 36 -1.48 4.59 13.16
N LEU A 37 -1.39 4.62 11.84
CA LEU A 37 -1.51 5.82 11.01
C LEU A 37 -2.98 6.26 10.79
N LYS A 38 -3.95 5.54 11.34
CA LYS A 38 -5.40 5.79 11.18
C LYS A 38 -5.88 5.80 9.72
N LEU A 39 -5.17 5.08 8.84
CA LEU A 39 -5.56 4.87 7.44
C LEU A 39 -6.73 3.89 7.31
N VAL A 40 -6.85 2.97 8.26
CA VAL A 40 -7.97 2.03 8.40
C VAL A 40 -8.46 1.99 9.84
N LYS A 41 -9.77 1.77 10.02
CA LYS A 41 -10.41 1.60 11.33
C LYS A 41 -10.66 0.12 11.66
N ARG A 42 -10.80 -0.72 10.64
CA ARG A 42 -11.08 -2.15 10.80
C ARG A 42 -9.88 -2.91 11.38
N LYS A 43 -10.19 -3.95 12.16
CA LYS A 43 -9.20 -4.85 12.77
C LYS A 43 -8.97 -6.15 12.01
N THR A 44 -9.93 -6.54 11.17
CA THR A 44 -9.89 -7.80 10.43
C THR A 44 -8.97 -7.66 9.22
N ASN A 45 -8.11 -8.64 8.97
CA ASN A 45 -7.34 -8.67 7.72
C ASN A 45 -8.18 -9.32 6.61
N ASP A 46 -9.03 -8.51 5.96
CA ASP A 46 -9.96 -8.96 4.92
C ASP A 46 -10.04 -7.96 3.75
N LEU A 47 -10.74 -8.36 2.69
CA LEU A 47 -10.94 -7.53 1.50
C LEU A 47 -11.65 -6.21 1.82
N LEU A 48 -12.53 -6.17 2.83
CA LEU A 48 -13.19 -4.95 3.25
C LEU A 48 -12.19 -3.93 3.83
N THR A 49 -11.21 -4.41 4.57
CA THR A 49 -10.13 -3.58 5.13
C THR A 49 -9.13 -3.16 4.06
N LEU A 50 -8.84 -4.04 3.09
CA LEU A 50 -8.06 -3.67 1.92
C LEU A 50 -8.74 -2.53 1.15
N ASN A 51 -10.05 -2.62 0.92
CA ASN A 51 -10.82 -1.57 0.27
C ASN A 51 -10.83 -0.25 1.06
N GLU A 52 -10.82 -0.31 2.40
CA GLU A 52 -10.70 0.88 3.25
C GLU A 52 -9.31 1.53 3.09
N LEU A 53 -8.25 0.73 3.16
CA LEU A 53 -6.88 1.19 2.94
C LEU A 53 -6.74 1.81 1.55
N ASP A 54 -7.28 1.13 0.54
CA ASP A 54 -7.26 1.54 -0.86
C ASP A 54 -7.91 2.91 -1.09
N LYS A 55 -9.03 3.20 -0.40
CA LYS A 55 -9.67 4.52 -0.43
C LYS A 55 -8.76 5.58 0.20
N SER A 56 -8.15 5.25 1.34
CA SER A 56 -7.26 6.17 2.05
C SER A 56 -6.03 6.52 1.21
N LEU A 57 -5.33 5.51 0.67
CA LEU A 57 -4.12 5.73 -0.14
C LEU A 57 -4.41 6.47 -1.45
N ARG A 58 -5.53 6.16 -2.13
CA ARG A 58 -5.95 6.89 -3.33
C ARG A 58 -6.34 8.33 -3.07
N SER A 59 -6.74 8.68 -1.84
CA SER A 59 -6.98 10.08 -1.49
C SER A 59 -5.69 10.92 -1.46
N PHE A 60 -4.54 10.28 -1.23
CA PHE A 60 -3.23 10.93 -1.30
C PHE A 60 -2.64 10.91 -2.70
N ASP A 61 -2.75 9.77 -3.41
CA ASP A 61 -2.35 9.65 -4.80
C ASP A 61 -3.23 8.62 -5.55
N PRO A 62 -4.16 9.09 -6.42
CA PRO A 62 -5.03 8.18 -7.18
C PRO A 62 -4.32 7.50 -8.36
N GLU A 63 -3.23 8.10 -8.89
CA GLU A 63 -2.50 7.56 -10.04
C GLU A 63 -1.54 6.45 -9.63
N ASP A 64 -1.01 6.55 -8.42
CA ASP A 64 -0.02 5.59 -7.92
C ASP A 64 -0.17 5.25 -6.42
N PRO A 65 -1.32 4.70 -5.99
CA PRO A 65 -1.60 4.45 -4.58
C PRO A 65 -0.68 3.37 -3.97
N VAL A 66 -0.15 2.45 -4.79
CA VAL A 66 0.69 1.35 -4.30
C VAL A 66 2.11 1.79 -3.91
N LYS A 67 2.50 3.04 -4.19
CA LYS A 67 3.83 3.56 -3.82
C LYS A 67 4.08 3.57 -2.32
N TYR A 68 3.00 3.70 -1.54
CA TYR A 68 3.05 3.77 -0.08
C TYR A 68 3.37 2.43 0.58
N ASP A 69 3.33 1.31 -0.16
CA ASP A 69 3.78 -0.01 0.31
C ASP A 69 5.20 0.06 0.89
N PHE A 70 6.11 0.76 0.21
CA PHE A 70 7.48 0.94 0.67
C PHE A 70 7.55 1.72 2.00
N ALA A 71 6.75 2.78 2.15
CA ALA A 71 6.71 3.58 3.36
C ALA A 71 6.08 2.82 4.54
N LEU A 72 4.96 2.11 4.32
CA LEU A 72 4.30 1.28 5.33
C LEU A 72 5.23 0.16 5.83
N PHE A 73 6.05 -0.40 4.95
CA PHE A 73 7.07 -1.35 5.35
C PHE A 73 8.19 -0.70 6.17
N GLY A 74 8.77 0.40 5.67
CA GLY A 74 9.88 1.11 6.32
C GLY A 74 9.57 1.61 7.74
N LEU A 75 8.36 2.12 7.98
CA LEU A 75 7.92 2.58 9.30
C LEU A 75 7.93 1.48 10.37
N GLY A 76 7.86 0.21 9.96
CA GLY A 76 7.97 -0.93 10.88
C GLY A 76 9.37 -1.26 11.35
N VAL A 77 10.38 -0.82 10.62
CA VAL A 77 11.79 -1.08 10.90
C VAL A 77 12.31 -0.08 11.94
N GLU A 78 11.73 1.13 11.97
CA GLU A 78 12.00 2.12 13.02
C GLU A 78 11.37 1.68 14.34
N LYS A 79 12.20 1.46 15.36
CA LYS A 79 11.79 0.95 16.69
C LYS A 79 10.86 1.89 17.47
N GLU A 80 10.67 3.12 17.01
CA GLU A 80 9.90 4.17 17.71
C GLU A 80 8.45 4.32 17.19
N PHE A 81 8.04 3.56 16.18
CA PHE A 81 6.70 3.64 15.58
C PHE A 81 5.74 2.53 16.02
#